data_AF-A0A2S6F7S5-F1
#
_entry.id   AF-A0A2S6F7S5-F1
#
_cell.length_a   1.000
_cell.length_b   1.000
_cell.length_c   1.000
_cell.angle_alpha   90.00
_cell.angle_beta   90.00
_cell.angle_gamma   90.00
#
_symmetry.space_group_name_H-M   'P 1'
#
loop_
_entity.id
_entity.type
_entity.pdbx_description
1 polymer ?
#
loop_
_entity_poly.entity_id
_entity_poly.type
_entity_poly.pdbx_seq_one_letter_code
_entity_poly.pdbx_strand_id
1 'polypeptide(L)'
;MSYSIDNPGGGDCGFYALAIGLINIIQNEFELHGKSKTYDRWKQVEGIYGVRLQDILNVDLKKLHDSPYTYKSELLFLLQMSLRNIAVIVNKEDLVKRIMDEGRSKDQTKIEGSNAYCKFMELVQLYLYRRGSLERISQFNELAFSPEIVQTARDIARILRPILRNQPFHQVQKIENAFVKEVLVNDVLSGNTINSNSIILKNLEKIKEQGRWATHDDLKEIAELLKINLNVVGQPNGKPIPSHPTVNLINHYNTHWTTQVESLQGPRQYSVPHKRAFAYETVSDRAVSLKEEQIFNRTFRTQTQSERAKRYRQHYETLFDTLSPYGFFPHGQNKRNTHVPGKAQTGLESDESLAAQLQEAELRRILF
;
A
#
# COMPACT_ATOMS: atom_id res chain seq x y z
N MET A 1 29.77 21.60 -2.52
CA MET A 1 29.74 20.12 -2.54
C MET A 1 28.48 19.68 -1.81
N SER A 2 27.75 18.69 -2.35
CA SER A 2 26.61 18.06 -1.66
C SER A 2 27.07 16.80 -0.93
N TYR A 3 26.40 16.45 0.16
CA TYR A 3 26.66 15.25 0.96
C TYR A 3 25.52 14.24 0.79
N SER A 4 25.86 12.95 0.77
CA SER A 4 24.89 11.86 0.74
C SER A 4 24.80 11.22 2.13
N ILE A 5 23.63 11.25 2.74
CA ILE A 5 23.36 10.66 4.05
C ILE A 5 22.66 9.32 3.82
N ASP A 6 23.30 8.25 4.27
CA ASP A 6 22.72 6.91 4.29
C ASP A 6 21.76 6.72 5.49
N ASN A 7 21.10 5.57 5.58
CA ASN A 7 20.09 5.28 6.60
C ASN A 7 20.17 3.84 7.11
N PRO A 8 19.41 3.48 8.16
CA PRO A 8 19.42 2.13 8.73
C PRO A 8 19.07 0.99 7.76
N GLY A 9 18.42 1.26 6.62
CA GLY A 9 18.11 0.26 5.60
C GLY A 9 16.95 -0.67 6.00
N GLY A 10 17.11 -1.98 5.78
CA GLY A 10 16.13 -3.00 6.19
C GLY A 10 14.89 -3.14 5.29
N GLY A 11 14.94 -2.60 4.07
CA GLY A 11 13.77 -2.52 3.17
C GLY A 11 12.87 -1.31 3.42
N ASP A 12 13.24 -0.43 4.36
CA ASP A 12 12.51 0.79 4.70
C ASP A 12 13.21 2.06 4.19
N CYS A 13 14.25 1.91 3.38
CA CYS A 13 15.20 2.96 3.02
C CYS A 13 14.57 4.19 2.36
N GLY A 14 13.51 4.02 1.57
CA GLY A 14 12.84 5.16 0.92
C GLY A 14 12.13 6.08 1.90
N PHE A 15 11.43 5.51 2.90
CA PHE A 15 10.78 6.30 3.95
C PHE A 15 11.80 6.93 4.89
N TYR A 16 12.89 6.21 5.22
CA TYR A 16 14.01 6.79 5.97
C TYR A 16 14.64 7.97 5.22
N ALA A 17 14.96 7.81 3.94
CA ALA A 17 15.59 8.86 3.14
C ALA A 17 14.71 10.11 3.05
N LEU A 18 13.39 9.93 2.91
CA LEU A 18 12.44 11.06 2.97
C LEU A 18 12.41 11.70 4.36
N ALA A 19 12.39 10.91 5.44
CA ALA A 19 12.42 11.43 6.81
C ALA A 19 13.67 12.27 7.09
N ILE A 20 14.85 11.82 6.65
CA ILE A 20 16.11 12.57 6.79
C ILE A 20 16.06 13.87 5.98
N GLY A 21 15.48 13.84 4.78
CA GLY A 21 15.26 15.04 3.97
C GLY A 21 14.35 16.05 4.68
N LEU A 22 13.29 15.58 5.31
CA LEU A 22 12.37 16.40 6.09
C LEU A 22 13.02 16.98 7.35
N ILE A 23 13.88 16.22 8.04
CA ILE A 23 14.68 16.74 9.17
C ILE A 23 15.50 17.96 8.71
N ASN A 24 16.23 17.84 7.58
CA ASN A 24 17.01 18.95 7.04
C ASN A 24 16.13 20.18 6.71
N ILE A 25 14.97 19.98 6.07
CA ILE A 25 14.02 21.07 5.80
C ILE A 25 13.56 21.74 7.09
N ILE A 26 13.14 20.96 8.08
CA ILE A 26 12.62 21.46 9.35
C ILE A 26 13.68 22.27 10.09
N GLN A 27 14.92 21.79 10.11
CA GLN A 27 16.05 22.51 10.73
C GLN A 27 16.33 23.85 10.04
N ASN A 28 16.31 23.87 8.70
CA ASN A 28 16.52 25.10 7.93
C ASN A 28 15.38 26.11 8.09
N GLU A 29 14.12 25.65 8.02
CA GLU A 29 12.96 26.52 8.27
C GLU A 29 13.01 27.14 9.67
N PHE A 30 13.36 26.33 10.68
CA PHE A 30 13.42 26.78 12.06
C PHE A 30 14.57 27.77 12.31
N GLU A 31 15.73 27.55 11.67
CA GLU A 31 16.84 28.52 11.73
C GLU A 31 16.44 29.88 11.15
N LEU A 32 15.78 29.88 10.00
CA LEU A 32 15.43 31.12 9.30
C LEU A 32 14.26 31.86 9.94
N HIS A 33 13.35 31.16 10.62
CA HIS A 33 12.05 31.71 11.00
C HIS A 33 11.62 31.43 12.45
N GLY A 34 12.38 30.65 13.22
CA GLY A 34 12.02 30.21 14.57
C GLY A 34 10.79 29.27 14.62
N LYS A 35 10.32 28.79 13.47
CA LYS A 35 9.19 27.86 13.32
C LYS A 35 9.34 27.04 12.04
N SER A 36 8.74 25.86 11.99
CA SER A 36 8.74 25.02 10.79
C SER A 36 7.32 24.70 10.34
N LYS A 37 6.96 25.22 9.16
CA LYS A 37 5.66 24.92 8.52
C LYS A 37 5.60 23.45 8.10
N THR A 38 6.74 22.88 7.70
CA THR A 38 6.84 21.47 7.32
C THR A 38 6.55 20.56 8.52
N TYR A 39 7.12 20.85 9.69
CA TYR A 39 6.80 20.13 10.92
C TYR A 39 5.32 20.24 11.30
N ASP A 40 4.76 21.46 11.28
CA ASP A 40 3.36 21.68 11.64
C ASP A 40 2.39 20.91 10.74
N ARG A 41 2.65 20.89 9.42
CA ARG A 41 1.84 20.12 8.45
C ARG A 41 1.96 18.63 8.68
N TRP A 42 3.17 18.11 8.84
CA TRP A 42 3.39 16.69 9.06
C TRP A 42 2.70 16.23 10.36
N LYS A 43 2.82 17.03 11.43
CA LYS A 43 2.09 16.77 12.67
C LYS A 43 0.57 16.82 12.50
N GLN A 44 0.04 17.70 11.65
CA GLN A 44 -1.41 17.82 11.44
C GLN A 44 -2.01 16.63 10.68
N VAL A 45 -1.28 16.07 9.71
CA VAL A 45 -1.80 15.00 8.84
C VAL A 45 -1.97 13.68 9.61
N GLU A 46 -0.88 13.18 10.20
CA GLU A 46 -0.85 11.83 10.79
C GLU A 46 -0.66 11.87 12.30
N GLY A 47 -0.28 13.03 12.85
CA GLY A 47 0.31 13.10 14.17
C GLY A 47 1.66 12.39 14.13
N ILE A 48 2.77 13.14 14.12
CA ILE A 48 4.07 12.57 14.48
C ILE A 48 4.02 12.28 16.00
N TYR A 49 3.23 11.28 16.39
CA TYR A 49 2.84 11.01 17.77
C TYR A 49 4.09 10.67 18.58
N GLY A 50 4.30 11.39 19.67
CA GLY A 50 5.44 11.20 20.56
C GLY A 50 6.75 11.84 20.09
N VAL A 51 6.83 12.44 18.90
CA VAL A 51 8.02 13.17 18.45
C VAL A 51 7.79 14.66 18.57
N ARG A 52 8.61 15.34 19.37
CA ARG A 52 8.56 16.80 19.50
C ARG A 52 9.46 17.44 18.46
N LEU A 53 9.13 18.67 18.06
CA LEU A 53 9.97 19.49 17.17
C LEU A 53 11.43 19.51 17.67
N GLN A 54 11.62 19.65 18.98
CA GLN A 54 12.96 19.68 19.58
C GLN A 54 13.76 18.40 19.34
N ASP A 55 13.11 17.25 19.28
CA ASP A 55 13.79 15.96 19.04
C ASP A 55 14.31 15.90 17.60
N ILE A 56 13.58 16.49 16.64
CA ILE A 56 14.00 16.66 15.24
C ILE A 56 15.11 17.71 15.11
N LEU A 57 14.95 18.87 15.76
CA LEU A 57 15.95 19.95 15.73
C LEU A 57 17.30 19.50 16.29
N ASN A 58 17.29 18.59 17.28
CA ASN A 58 18.49 18.04 17.91
C ASN A 58 19.18 16.94 17.09
N VAL A 59 18.67 16.56 15.91
CA VAL A 59 19.37 15.62 15.02
C VAL A 59 20.62 16.31 14.47
N ASP A 60 21.73 15.60 14.52
CA ASP A 60 23.01 16.07 13.99
C ASP A 60 23.22 15.37 12.65
N LEU A 61 23.09 16.11 11.55
CA LEU A 61 23.19 15.54 10.20
C LEU A 61 24.60 15.04 9.91
N LYS A 62 25.63 15.61 10.54
CA LYS A 62 26.99 15.11 10.43
C LYS A 62 27.14 13.76 11.13
N LYS A 63 26.64 13.62 12.36
CA LYS A 63 26.64 12.31 13.04
C LYS A 63 25.81 11.28 12.30
N LEU A 64 24.70 11.69 11.69
CA LEU A 64 23.88 10.80 10.90
C LEU A 64 24.60 10.34 9.63
N HIS A 65 25.33 11.24 8.96
CA HIS A 65 26.21 10.90 7.85
C HIS A 65 27.33 9.94 8.27
N ASP A 66 27.98 10.20 9.41
CA ASP A 66 29.13 9.43 9.88
C ASP A 66 28.73 8.09 10.56
N SER A 67 27.47 7.94 10.99
CA SER A 67 26.95 6.74 11.68
C SER A 67 25.47 6.46 11.36
N PRO A 68 25.14 6.19 10.09
CA PRO A 68 23.76 6.12 9.58
C PRO A 68 22.94 4.96 10.14
N TYR A 69 23.58 3.87 10.57
CA TYR A 69 22.90 2.67 11.04
C TYR A 69 22.54 2.70 12.53
N THR A 70 23.15 3.59 13.31
CA THR A 70 23.07 3.57 14.78
C THR A 70 22.64 4.90 15.39
N TYR A 71 22.99 6.04 14.77
CA TYR A 71 22.63 7.34 15.32
C TYR A 71 21.14 7.63 15.19
N LYS A 72 20.47 7.88 16.32
CA LYS A 72 19.03 8.23 16.40
C LYS A 72 18.12 7.21 15.68
N SER A 73 18.50 5.93 15.64
CA SER A 73 17.75 4.87 14.95
C SER A 73 16.29 4.77 15.38
N GLU A 74 16.00 4.87 16.68
CA GLU A 74 14.64 4.88 17.22
C GLU A 74 13.80 6.06 16.73
N LEU A 75 14.37 7.27 16.74
CA LEU A 75 13.68 8.46 16.23
C LEU A 75 13.41 8.33 14.73
N LEU A 76 14.41 7.90 13.97
CA LEU A 76 14.24 7.68 12.53
C LEU A 76 13.18 6.62 12.25
N PHE A 77 13.11 5.56 13.06
CA PHE A 77 12.09 4.52 12.95
C PHE A 77 10.68 5.11 13.14
N LEU A 78 10.49 5.94 14.18
CA LEU A 78 9.21 6.61 14.41
C LEU A 78 8.83 7.55 13.26
N LEU A 79 9.80 8.30 12.73
CA LEU A 79 9.57 9.21 11.61
C LEU A 79 9.21 8.45 10.33
N GLN A 80 9.93 7.39 9.96
CA GLN A 80 9.61 6.61 8.76
C GLN A 80 8.24 5.92 8.88
N MET A 81 7.89 5.40 10.07
CA MET A 81 6.56 4.81 10.29
C MET A 81 5.44 5.84 10.14
N SER A 82 5.66 7.07 10.62
CA SER A 82 4.71 8.17 10.39
C SER A 82 4.50 8.43 8.89
N LEU A 83 5.56 8.42 8.09
CA LEU A 83 5.45 8.58 6.63
C LEU A 83 4.74 7.39 5.96
N ARG A 84 4.96 6.16 6.42
CA ARG A 84 4.22 4.98 5.95
C ARG A 84 2.73 5.11 6.21
N ASN A 85 2.34 5.64 7.38
CA ASN A 85 0.94 5.87 7.66
C ASN A 85 0.34 6.93 6.72
N ILE A 86 1.07 8.04 6.43
CA ILE A 86 0.64 9.03 5.43
C ILE A 86 0.39 8.34 4.08
N ALA A 87 1.32 7.49 3.64
CA ALA A 87 1.16 6.77 2.38
C ALA A 87 -0.11 5.90 2.39
N VAL A 88 -0.46 5.25 3.51
CA VAL A 88 -1.72 4.49 3.64
C VAL A 88 -2.93 5.39 3.48
N ILE A 89 -2.96 6.53 4.19
CA ILE A 89 -4.07 7.49 4.09
C ILE A 89 -4.25 7.94 2.64
N VAL A 90 -3.17 8.43 2.02
CA VAL A 90 -3.26 8.99 0.67
C VAL A 90 -3.68 7.94 -0.35
N ASN A 91 -3.14 6.72 -0.30
CA ASN A 91 -3.54 5.67 -1.23
C ASN A 91 -5.02 5.28 -1.08
N LYS A 92 -5.56 5.25 0.16
CA LYS A 92 -6.98 4.98 0.41
C LYS A 92 -7.88 6.11 -0.10
N GLU A 93 -7.54 7.34 0.26
CA GLU A 93 -8.32 8.51 -0.11
C GLU A 93 -8.32 8.74 -1.63
N ASP A 94 -7.16 8.60 -2.28
CA ASP A 94 -7.03 8.69 -3.73
C ASP A 94 -7.93 7.67 -4.44
N LEU A 95 -7.88 6.40 -4.03
CA LEU A 95 -8.69 5.34 -4.62
C LEU A 95 -10.18 5.65 -4.47
N VAL A 96 -10.64 5.93 -3.25
CA VAL A 96 -12.06 6.21 -2.99
C VAL A 96 -12.52 7.45 -3.76
N LYS A 97 -11.73 8.52 -3.75
CA LYS A 97 -12.05 9.76 -4.47
C LYS A 97 -12.20 9.52 -5.97
N ARG A 98 -11.27 8.78 -6.59
CA ARG A 98 -11.33 8.48 -8.03
C ARG A 98 -12.54 7.64 -8.40
N ILE A 99 -12.87 6.63 -7.60
CA ILE A 99 -14.08 5.82 -7.81
C ILE A 99 -15.34 6.69 -7.73
N MET A 100 -15.44 7.54 -6.70
CA MET A 100 -16.59 8.42 -6.51
C MET A 100 -16.73 9.46 -7.62
N ASP A 101 -15.62 10.03 -8.07
CA ASP A 101 -15.58 11.00 -9.15
C ASP A 101 -15.98 10.40 -10.50
N GLU A 102 -15.46 9.21 -10.83
CA GLU A 102 -15.81 8.50 -12.06
C GLU A 102 -17.27 8.04 -12.05
N GLY A 103 -17.79 7.61 -10.91
CA GLY A 103 -19.21 7.27 -10.75
C GLY A 103 -20.17 8.44 -11.03
N ARG A 104 -19.70 9.69 -10.91
CA ARG A 104 -20.49 10.91 -11.20
C ARG A 104 -20.46 11.31 -12.67
N SER A 105 -19.48 10.86 -13.45
CA SER A 105 -19.36 11.18 -14.88
C SER A 105 -18.78 9.99 -15.65
N LYS A 106 -19.64 9.32 -16.44
CA LYS A 106 -19.30 8.08 -17.17
C LYS A 106 -18.24 8.25 -18.26
N ASP A 107 -17.87 9.48 -18.60
CA ASP A 107 -16.87 9.79 -19.64
C ASP A 107 -15.46 10.02 -19.09
N GLN A 108 -15.22 9.76 -17.79
CA GLN A 108 -13.90 9.94 -17.17
C GLN A 108 -13.28 8.57 -16.83
N THR A 109 -12.03 8.35 -17.23
CA THR A 109 -11.19 7.24 -16.76
C THR A 109 -10.26 7.78 -15.67
N LYS A 110 -10.66 7.67 -14.41
CA LYS A 110 -9.92 8.20 -13.26
C LYS A 110 -9.37 7.11 -12.38
N ILE A 111 -10.10 6.00 -12.21
CA ILE A 111 -9.73 4.89 -11.33
C ILE A 111 -8.38 4.29 -11.76
N GLU A 112 -8.14 4.20 -13.08
CA GLU A 112 -6.92 3.64 -13.65
C GLU A 112 -5.66 4.44 -13.28
N GLY A 113 -5.83 5.71 -12.90
CA GLY A 113 -4.73 6.56 -12.41
C GLY A 113 -4.43 6.40 -10.93
N SER A 114 -5.14 5.53 -10.20
CA SER A 114 -4.85 5.24 -8.79
C SER A 114 -3.73 4.21 -8.67
N ASN A 115 -2.80 4.43 -7.74
CA ASN A 115 -1.73 3.49 -7.43
C ASN A 115 -2.28 2.13 -6.96
N ALA A 116 -3.34 2.15 -6.14
CA ALA A 116 -3.98 0.93 -5.66
C ALA A 116 -4.59 0.09 -6.80
N TYR A 117 -5.20 0.75 -7.80
CA TYR A 117 -5.68 0.06 -9.00
C TYR A 117 -4.52 -0.53 -9.80
N CYS A 118 -3.46 0.25 -10.04
CA CYS A 118 -2.29 -0.20 -10.80
C CYS A 118 -1.67 -1.45 -10.16
N LYS A 119 -1.52 -1.45 -8.84
CA LYS A 119 -1.02 -2.59 -8.05
C LYS A 119 -1.95 -3.81 -8.15
N PHE A 120 -3.26 -3.62 -8.09
CA PHE A 120 -4.19 -4.73 -8.24
C PHE A 120 -4.18 -5.31 -9.67
N MET A 121 -4.14 -4.45 -10.68
CA MET A 121 -3.99 -4.84 -12.08
C MET A 121 -2.68 -5.60 -12.33
N GLU A 122 -1.57 -5.13 -11.75
CA GLU A 122 -0.27 -5.81 -11.84
C GLU A 122 -0.34 -7.25 -11.32
N LEU A 123 -1.03 -7.50 -10.20
CA LEU A 123 -1.26 -8.85 -9.68
C LEU A 123 -2.09 -9.71 -10.63
N VAL A 124 -3.14 -9.15 -11.24
CA VAL A 124 -3.94 -9.87 -12.24
C VAL A 124 -3.08 -10.24 -13.44
N GLN A 125 -2.28 -9.28 -13.95
CA GLN A 125 -1.42 -9.46 -15.10
C GLN A 125 -0.28 -10.46 -14.86
N LEU A 126 0.27 -10.51 -13.66
CA LEU A 126 1.22 -11.55 -13.23
C LEU A 126 0.66 -12.94 -13.54
N TYR A 127 -0.57 -13.21 -13.11
CA TYR A 127 -1.20 -14.52 -13.32
C TYR A 127 -1.74 -14.71 -14.73
N LEU A 128 -2.22 -13.66 -15.37
CA LEU A 128 -2.75 -13.71 -16.73
C LEU A 128 -1.66 -14.07 -17.74
N TYR A 129 -0.52 -13.36 -17.67
CA TYR A 129 0.58 -13.46 -18.63
C TYR A 129 1.74 -14.33 -18.17
N ARG A 130 1.76 -14.76 -16.89
CA ARG A 130 2.84 -15.54 -16.28
C ARG A 130 4.21 -14.87 -16.42
N ARG A 131 4.24 -13.55 -16.24
CA ARG A 131 5.47 -12.75 -16.34
C ARG A 131 5.89 -12.28 -14.95
N GLY A 132 7.08 -12.70 -14.52
CA GLY A 132 7.62 -12.35 -13.19
C GLY A 132 7.23 -13.34 -12.10
N SER A 133 7.49 -12.97 -10.86
CA SER A 133 7.20 -13.78 -9.67
C SER A 133 6.46 -12.93 -8.62
N LEU A 134 5.65 -13.60 -7.80
CA LEU A 134 4.96 -12.97 -6.68
C LEU A 134 5.96 -12.37 -5.68
N GLU A 135 7.08 -13.06 -5.45
CA GLU A 135 8.18 -12.60 -4.59
C GLU A 135 8.70 -11.23 -5.04
N ARG A 136 9.00 -11.07 -6.34
CA ARG A 136 9.50 -9.80 -6.87
C ARG A 136 8.48 -8.67 -6.77
N ILE A 137 7.21 -8.94 -7.09
CA ILE A 137 6.14 -7.94 -7.03
C ILE A 137 5.86 -7.53 -5.58
N SER A 138 5.91 -8.47 -4.64
CA SER A 138 5.62 -8.22 -3.22
C SER A 138 6.56 -7.21 -2.55
N GLN A 139 7.75 -6.98 -3.12
CA GLN A 139 8.67 -5.95 -2.63
C GLN A 139 8.06 -4.54 -2.70
N PHE A 140 7.23 -4.26 -3.70
CA PHE A 140 6.69 -2.91 -3.98
C PHE A 140 5.16 -2.83 -3.86
N ASN A 141 4.49 -3.98 -3.93
CA ASN A 141 3.05 -4.12 -4.02
C ASN A 141 2.50 -4.83 -2.78
N GLU A 142 2.01 -4.04 -1.83
CA GLU A 142 1.47 -4.49 -0.54
C GLU A 142 0.27 -5.42 -0.67
N LEU A 143 -0.46 -5.37 -1.79
CA LEU A 143 -1.61 -6.23 -2.02
C LEU A 143 -1.18 -7.70 -2.25
N ALA A 144 0.08 -7.92 -2.65
CA ALA A 144 0.65 -9.26 -2.84
C ALA A 144 0.74 -10.06 -1.52
N PHE A 145 0.76 -9.37 -0.37
CA PHE A 145 0.82 -9.99 0.94
C PHE A 145 -0.54 -10.52 1.43
N SER A 146 -1.64 -10.34 0.67
CA SER A 146 -2.94 -10.93 0.98
C SER A 146 -3.19 -12.18 0.15
N PRO A 147 -3.29 -13.37 0.79
CA PRO A 147 -3.69 -14.58 0.10
C PRO A 147 -5.03 -14.44 -0.62
N GLU A 148 -5.99 -13.70 -0.04
CA GLU A 148 -7.31 -13.45 -0.61
C GLU A 148 -7.24 -12.61 -1.90
N ILE A 149 -6.45 -11.53 -1.90
CA ILE A 149 -6.26 -10.71 -3.11
C ILE A 149 -5.51 -11.50 -4.17
N VAL A 150 -4.47 -12.24 -3.78
CA VAL A 150 -3.72 -13.09 -4.69
C VAL A 150 -4.62 -14.16 -5.33
N GLN A 151 -5.49 -14.78 -4.56
CA GLN A 151 -6.44 -15.76 -5.07
C GLN A 151 -7.46 -15.10 -6.02
N THR A 152 -7.97 -13.92 -5.65
CA THR A 152 -8.86 -13.13 -6.51
C THR A 152 -8.20 -12.82 -7.85
N ALA A 153 -6.93 -12.38 -7.84
CA ALA A 153 -6.18 -12.11 -9.06
C ALA A 153 -5.99 -13.36 -9.95
N ARG A 154 -5.75 -14.53 -9.34
CA ARG A 154 -5.68 -15.81 -10.07
C ARG A 154 -7.01 -16.18 -10.70
N ASP A 155 -8.11 -15.97 -9.99
CA ASP A 155 -9.46 -16.26 -10.49
C ASP A 155 -9.85 -15.33 -11.64
N ILE A 156 -9.56 -14.03 -11.53
CA ILE A 156 -9.72 -13.07 -12.62
C ILE A 156 -8.91 -13.52 -13.84
N ALA A 157 -7.62 -13.82 -13.66
CA ALA A 157 -6.76 -14.28 -14.75
C ALA A 157 -7.30 -15.55 -15.42
N ARG A 158 -7.81 -16.51 -14.64
CA ARG A 158 -8.41 -17.75 -15.16
C ARG A 158 -9.65 -17.47 -16.01
N ILE A 159 -10.48 -16.50 -15.61
CA ILE A 159 -11.67 -16.07 -16.36
C ILE A 159 -11.29 -15.32 -17.63
N LEU A 160 -10.33 -14.40 -17.55
CA LEU A 160 -9.95 -13.54 -18.67
C LEU A 160 -9.20 -14.31 -19.77
N ARG A 161 -8.34 -15.29 -19.45
CA ARG A 161 -7.55 -16.04 -20.44
C ARG A 161 -8.34 -16.52 -21.67
N PRO A 162 -9.49 -17.23 -21.53
CA PRO A 162 -10.26 -17.66 -22.70
C PRO A 162 -10.94 -16.50 -23.44
N ILE A 163 -11.36 -15.44 -22.74
CA ILE A 163 -12.04 -14.27 -23.31
C ILE A 163 -11.10 -13.46 -24.21
N LEU A 164 -9.87 -13.30 -23.74
CA LEU A 164 -8.84 -12.50 -24.41
C LEU A 164 -8.18 -13.24 -25.58
N ARG A 165 -8.45 -14.55 -25.72
CA ARG A 165 -7.86 -15.37 -26.79
C ARG A 165 -8.29 -14.83 -28.15
N ASN A 166 -7.30 -14.55 -29.01
CA ASN A 166 -7.49 -14.01 -30.37
C ASN A 166 -8.09 -12.61 -30.45
N GLN A 167 -8.17 -11.88 -29.32
CA GLN A 167 -8.57 -10.48 -29.34
C GLN A 167 -7.39 -9.59 -29.77
N PRO A 168 -7.63 -8.50 -30.53
CA PRO A 168 -6.59 -7.55 -30.84
C PRO A 168 -6.14 -6.81 -29.58
N PHE A 169 -4.88 -6.39 -29.52
CA PHE A 169 -4.25 -5.81 -28.33
C PHE A 169 -5.07 -4.68 -27.67
N HIS A 170 -5.63 -3.76 -28.46
CA HIS A 170 -6.44 -2.65 -27.93
C HIS A 170 -7.74 -3.13 -27.25
N GLN A 171 -8.35 -4.22 -27.74
CA GLN A 171 -9.52 -4.82 -27.09
C GLN A 171 -9.11 -5.59 -25.83
N VAL A 172 -7.96 -6.25 -25.85
CA VAL A 172 -7.41 -6.93 -24.67
C VAL A 172 -7.30 -5.96 -23.48
N GLN A 173 -6.64 -4.82 -23.68
CA GLN A 173 -6.50 -3.80 -22.64
C GLN A 173 -7.84 -3.24 -22.16
N LYS A 174 -8.80 -3.03 -23.07
CA LYS A 174 -10.12 -2.52 -22.71
C LYS A 174 -10.92 -3.52 -21.86
N ILE A 175 -10.89 -4.80 -22.23
CA ILE A 175 -11.58 -5.87 -21.50
C ILE A 175 -10.95 -6.08 -20.13
N GLU A 176 -9.61 -6.14 -20.06
CA GLU A 176 -8.88 -6.26 -18.79
C GLU A 176 -9.23 -5.11 -17.85
N ASN A 177 -9.09 -3.87 -18.31
CA ASN A 177 -9.35 -2.71 -17.48
C ASN A 177 -10.80 -2.68 -16.99
N ALA A 178 -11.78 -2.94 -17.86
CA ALA A 178 -13.19 -2.95 -17.47
C ALA A 178 -13.47 -4.01 -16.38
N PHE A 179 -12.98 -5.24 -16.57
CA PHE A 179 -13.24 -6.34 -15.64
C PHE A 179 -12.54 -6.13 -14.29
N VAL A 180 -11.25 -5.77 -14.31
CA VAL A 180 -10.48 -5.55 -13.07
C VAL A 180 -11.03 -4.35 -12.30
N LYS A 181 -11.40 -3.28 -12.99
CA LYS A 181 -12.02 -2.10 -12.39
C LYS A 181 -13.34 -2.44 -11.73
N GLU A 182 -14.21 -3.21 -12.38
CA GLU A 182 -15.49 -3.62 -11.80
C GLU A 182 -15.30 -4.43 -10.51
N VAL A 183 -14.38 -5.41 -10.51
CA VAL A 183 -14.08 -6.19 -9.29
C VAL A 183 -13.54 -5.28 -8.18
N LEU A 184 -12.64 -4.35 -8.51
CA LEU A 184 -12.09 -3.41 -7.53
C LEU A 184 -13.18 -2.50 -6.95
N VAL A 185 -14.05 -1.93 -7.79
CA VAL A 185 -15.13 -1.03 -7.33
C VAL A 185 -16.11 -1.78 -6.43
N ASN A 186 -16.45 -3.02 -6.77
CA ASN A 186 -17.34 -3.86 -5.97
C ASN A 186 -16.71 -4.33 -4.64
N ASP A 187 -15.39 -4.40 -4.54
CA ASP A 187 -14.72 -4.61 -3.25
C ASP A 187 -14.73 -3.33 -2.40
N VAL A 188 -14.40 -2.18 -3.01
CA VAL A 188 -14.22 -0.91 -2.30
C VAL A 188 -15.54 -0.26 -1.88
N LEU A 189 -16.60 -0.40 -2.68
CA LEU A 189 -17.92 0.19 -2.42
C LEU A 189 -19.00 -0.87 -2.19
N SER A 190 -19.95 -0.55 -1.30
CA SER A 190 -21.22 -1.24 -1.16
C SER A 190 -22.33 -0.23 -1.45
N GLY A 191 -22.88 -0.27 -2.66
CA GLY A 191 -23.73 0.81 -3.17
C GLY A 191 -22.93 2.10 -3.32
N ASN A 192 -23.42 3.20 -2.73
CA ASN A 192 -22.75 4.51 -2.78
C ASN A 192 -21.90 4.81 -1.54
N THR A 193 -21.54 3.80 -0.76
CA THR A 193 -20.78 3.96 0.49
C THR A 193 -19.57 3.06 0.52
N ILE A 194 -18.53 3.47 1.26
CA ILE A 194 -17.31 2.66 1.44
C ILE A 194 -17.69 1.33 2.09
N ASN A 195 -17.26 0.23 1.48
CA ASN A 195 -17.40 -1.09 2.04
C ASN A 195 -16.43 -1.25 3.22
N SER A 196 -16.96 -1.30 4.45
CA SER A 196 -16.16 -1.53 5.66
C SER A 196 -15.45 -2.89 5.67
N ASN A 197 -15.85 -3.80 4.79
CA ASN A 197 -15.23 -5.11 4.60
C ASN A 197 -14.33 -5.20 3.36
N SER A 198 -14.05 -4.09 2.67
CA SER A 198 -13.15 -4.05 1.52
C SER A 198 -11.80 -4.70 1.86
N ILE A 199 -11.46 -5.76 1.13
CA ILE A 199 -10.20 -6.47 1.31
C ILE A 199 -9.07 -5.60 0.76
N ILE A 200 -9.29 -4.88 -0.34
CA ILE A 200 -8.29 -3.98 -0.94
C ILE A 200 -7.95 -2.86 0.04
N LEU A 201 -8.94 -2.12 0.55
CA LEU A 201 -8.67 -1.02 1.48
C LEU A 201 -8.00 -1.52 2.77
N LYS A 202 -8.40 -2.68 3.30
CA LYS A 202 -7.75 -3.26 4.48
C LYS A 202 -6.28 -3.59 4.20
N ASN A 203 -5.97 -4.15 3.04
CA ASN A 203 -4.59 -4.56 2.72
C ASN A 203 -3.68 -3.43 2.27
N LEU A 204 -4.20 -2.25 1.94
CA LEU A 204 -3.36 -1.05 1.81
C LEU A 204 -2.63 -0.71 3.12
N GLU A 205 -3.15 -1.12 4.28
CA GLU A 205 -2.44 -0.98 5.57
C GLU A 205 -1.09 -1.71 5.59
N LYS A 206 -0.89 -2.71 4.73
CA LYS A 206 0.36 -3.47 4.65
C LYS A 206 1.54 -2.66 4.11
N ILE A 207 1.32 -1.43 3.63
CA ILE A 207 2.40 -0.44 3.46
C ILE A 207 3.17 -0.22 4.78
N LYS A 208 2.55 -0.46 5.94
CA LYS A 208 3.18 -0.36 7.26
C LYS A 208 4.03 -1.58 7.63
N GLU A 209 3.95 -2.69 6.90
CA GLU A 209 4.77 -3.87 7.16
C GLU A 209 6.24 -3.57 6.87
N GLN A 210 7.10 -3.96 7.81
CA GLN A 210 8.55 -3.79 7.68
C GLN A 210 9.06 -4.60 6.49
N GLY A 211 9.95 -4.02 5.68
CA GLY A 211 10.48 -4.68 4.49
C GLY A 211 9.66 -4.47 3.22
N ARG A 212 8.49 -3.82 3.27
CA ARG A 212 7.82 -3.29 2.07
C ARG A 212 8.56 -2.05 1.59
N TRP A 213 9.11 -2.10 0.38
CA TRP A 213 9.91 -1.02 -0.18
C TRP A 213 9.03 0.15 -0.63
N ALA A 214 9.48 1.36 -0.35
CA ALA A 214 8.82 2.56 -0.86
C ALA A 214 8.98 2.63 -2.39
N THR A 215 7.89 2.92 -3.08
CA THR A 215 7.91 3.29 -4.49
C THR A 215 8.09 4.79 -4.64
N HIS A 216 8.42 5.24 -5.86
CA HIS A 216 8.42 6.67 -6.16
C HIS A 216 7.06 7.32 -5.89
N ASP A 217 5.97 6.63 -6.22
CA ASP A 217 4.61 7.13 -6.01
C ASP A 217 4.31 7.36 -4.53
N ASP A 218 4.72 6.45 -3.64
CA ASP A 218 4.53 6.67 -2.20
C ASP A 218 5.20 7.96 -1.74
N LEU A 219 6.46 8.17 -2.13
CA LEU A 219 7.23 9.34 -1.73
C LEU A 219 6.67 10.62 -2.34
N LYS A 220 6.17 10.56 -3.58
CA LYS A 220 5.56 11.68 -4.29
C LYS A 220 4.25 12.10 -3.64
N GLU A 221 3.37 11.16 -3.34
CA GLU A 221 2.08 11.42 -2.70
C GLU A 221 2.27 12.02 -1.28
N ILE A 222 3.25 11.51 -0.52
CA ILE A 222 3.63 12.12 0.77
C ILE A 222 4.14 13.55 0.55
N ALA A 223 5.01 13.76 -0.44
CA ALA A 223 5.59 15.08 -0.74
C ALA A 223 4.50 16.11 -1.11
N GLU A 224 3.51 15.69 -1.90
CA GLU A 224 2.37 16.53 -2.28
C GLU A 224 1.55 16.95 -1.05
N LEU A 225 1.23 15.99 -0.18
CA LEU A 225 0.46 16.27 1.04
C LEU A 225 1.21 17.19 2.03
N LEU A 226 2.52 16.99 2.17
CA LEU A 226 3.38 17.83 3.01
C LEU A 226 3.74 19.17 2.35
N LYS A 227 3.37 19.35 1.07
CA LYS A 227 3.68 20.53 0.25
C LYS A 227 5.18 20.82 0.21
N ILE A 228 5.93 19.79 -0.14
CA ILE A 228 7.37 19.84 -0.43
C ILE A 228 7.61 19.39 -1.88
N ASN A 229 8.72 19.79 -2.48
CA ASN A 229 9.15 19.25 -3.76
C ASN A 229 9.96 17.96 -3.51
N LEU A 230 9.62 16.88 -4.19
CA LEU A 230 10.46 15.68 -4.27
C LEU A 230 11.35 15.80 -5.51
N ASN A 231 12.66 15.78 -5.31
CA ASN A 231 13.64 15.71 -6.38
C ASN A 231 14.45 14.42 -6.27
N VAL A 232 14.41 13.58 -7.29
CA VAL A 232 15.24 12.38 -7.39
C VAL A 232 16.43 12.67 -8.31
N VAL A 233 17.64 12.65 -7.74
CA VAL A 233 18.88 13.02 -8.44
C VAL A 233 19.09 12.12 -9.66
N GLY A 234 19.39 12.73 -10.80
CA GLY A 234 19.65 12.01 -12.06
C GLY A 234 18.41 11.50 -12.78
N GLN A 235 17.20 11.78 -12.28
CA GLN A 235 15.94 11.40 -12.92
C GLN A 235 15.22 12.62 -13.54
N PRO A 236 14.30 12.39 -14.50
CA PRO A 236 13.37 13.43 -14.92
C PRO A 236 12.46 13.82 -13.75
N ASN A 237 12.55 15.08 -13.31
CA ASN A 237 11.71 15.64 -12.25
C ASN A 237 10.77 16.70 -12.82
N GLY A 238 9.61 16.88 -12.19
CA GLY A 238 8.70 17.98 -12.51
C GLY A 238 9.30 19.36 -12.19
N LYS A 239 8.69 20.42 -12.71
CA LYS A 239 9.09 21.79 -12.36
C LYS A 239 8.83 22.02 -10.86
N PRO A 240 9.83 22.39 -10.06
CA PRO A 240 9.64 22.61 -8.63
C PRO A 240 8.70 23.79 -8.40
N ILE A 241 7.84 23.67 -7.39
CA ILE A 241 6.98 24.75 -6.93
C ILE A 241 7.86 25.68 -6.07
N PRO A 242 8.07 26.95 -6.44
CA PRO A 242 9.05 27.82 -5.77
C PRO A 242 8.77 28.07 -4.27
N SER A 243 7.52 27.96 -3.86
CA SER A 243 7.09 28.16 -2.46
C SER A 243 7.23 26.90 -1.59
N HIS A 244 7.59 25.77 -2.18
CA HIS A 244 7.78 24.50 -1.48
C HIS A 244 9.28 24.24 -1.26
N PRO A 245 9.70 23.83 -0.05
CA PRO A 245 11.08 23.38 0.16
C PRO A 245 11.31 22.05 -0.58
N THR A 246 12.56 21.76 -0.92
CA THR A 246 12.90 20.59 -1.75
C THR A 246 13.67 19.55 -0.96
N VAL A 247 13.20 18.30 -1.01
CA VAL A 247 13.96 17.12 -0.59
C VAL A 247 14.66 16.53 -1.80
N ASN A 248 15.98 16.31 -1.69
CA ASN A 248 16.76 15.63 -2.71
C ASN A 248 17.05 14.20 -2.27
N LEU A 249 16.59 13.21 -3.04
CA LEU A 249 16.85 11.79 -2.81
C LEU A 249 17.70 11.21 -3.94
N ILE A 250 18.49 10.20 -3.62
CA ILE A 250 19.23 9.39 -4.60
C ILE A 250 18.66 7.98 -4.57
N ASN A 251 18.27 7.46 -5.73
CA ASN A 251 17.88 6.06 -5.88
C ASN A 251 19.07 5.27 -6.43
N HIS A 252 19.54 4.29 -5.66
CA HIS A 252 20.64 3.41 -6.04
C HIS A 252 20.07 2.13 -6.65
N TYR A 253 20.03 2.10 -7.98
CA TYR A 253 19.67 0.90 -8.77
C TYR A 253 18.32 0.27 -8.40
N ASN A 254 17.33 1.07 -8.01
CA ASN A 254 16.01 0.62 -7.52
C ASN A 254 16.06 -0.31 -6.30
N THR A 255 17.17 -0.32 -5.55
CA THR A 255 17.37 -1.20 -4.39
C THR A 255 17.58 -0.46 -3.08
N HIS A 256 18.06 0.78 -3.16
CA HIS A 256 18.34 1.58 -1.98
C HIS A 256 18.06 3.06 -2.24
N TRP A 257 17.71 3.78 -1.18
CA TRP A 257 17.44 5.21 -1.22
C TRP A 257 18.31 5.94 -0.21
N THR A 258 18.91 7.05 -0.58
CA THR A 258 19.66 7.93 0.34
C THR A 258 19.24 9.39 0.17
N THR A 259 19.60 10.23 1.13
CA THR A 259 19.26 11.66 1.11
C THR A 259 20.46 12.48 0.67
N GLN A 260 20.27 13.45 -0.23
CA GLN A 260 21.29 14.43 -0.57
C GLN A 260 21.01 15.75 0.14
N VAL A 261 22.02 16.31 0.83
CA VAL A 261 21.94 17.61 1.50
C VAL A 261 23.09 18.52 1.05
N GLU A 262 22.88 19.83 1.09
CA GLU A 262 23.90 20.82 0.72
C GLU A 262 24.95 21.03 1.81
N SER A 263 24.58 20.81 3.08
CA SER A 263 25.43 21.01 4.24
C SER A 263 25.14 20.00 5.33
N LEU A 264 26.20 19.47 5.94
CA LEU A 264 26.11 18.70 7.17
C LEU A 264 26.11 19.68 8.35
N GLN A 265 24.95 20.26 8.64
CA GLN A 265 24.81 21.10 9.83
C GLN A 265 25.12 20.27 11.08
N GLY A 266 26.07 20.74 11.89
CA GLY A 266 26.45 20.13 13.17
C GLY A 266 25.42 20.37 14.27
N PRO A 267 25.65 19.86 15.49
CA PRO A 267 24.66 19.88 16.55
C PRO A 267 24.40 21.32 16.98
N ARG A 268 23.20 21.83 16.67
CA ARG A 268 22.74 23.10 17.21
C ARG A 268 22.15 22.81 18.57
N GLN A 269 22.86 23.22 19.62
CA GLN A 269 22.34 23.19 20.99
C GLN A 269 21.20 24.20 21.11
N TYR A 270 20.01 23.81 20.68
CA TYR A 270 18.78 24.49 21.06
C TYR A 270 18.55 24.14 22.53
N SER A 271 18.67 25.14 23.40
CA SER A 271 18.58 24.97 24.85
C SER A 271 17.24 24.36 25.25
N VAL A 272 17.30 23.17 25.84
CA VAL A 272 16.14 22.48 26.40
C VAL A 272 15.85 23.07 27.79
N PRO A 273 14.63 23.54 28.09
CA PRO A 273 14.21 23.73 29.47
C PRO A 273 14.19 22.36 30.16
N HIS A 274 14.89 22.26 31.30
CA HIS A 274 15.21 21.03 32.04
C HIS A 274 14.18 19.88 32.01
N LYS A 275 14.75 18.67 31.88
CA LYS A 275 14.21 17.33 32.19
C LYS A 275 12.89 17.33 32.99
N ARG A 276 11.85 16.73 32.41
CA ARG A 276 10.94 15.85 33.15
C ARG A 276 11.13 14.43 32.65
N ALA A 277 11.22 13.52 33.60
CA ALA A 277 11.38 12.09 33.38
C ALA A 277 10.30 11.56 32.44
N PHE A 278 10.66 10.52 31.70
CA PHE A 278 9.72 9.65 30.99
C PHE A 278 8.61 9.22 31.96
N ALA A 279 7.44 9.85 31.83
CA ALA A 279 6.19 9.30 32.27
C ALA A 279 5.44 8.94 30.99
N TYR A 280 5.41 7.65 30.68
CA TYR A 280 4.34 7.08 29.89
C TYR A 280 3.04 7.45 30.60
N GLU A 281 2.28 8.41 30.06
CA GLU A 281 0.86 8.49 30.37
C GLU A 281 0.24 7.24 29.78
N THR A 282 0.05 6.24 30.63
CA THR A 282 -0.86 5.14 30.37
C THR A 282 -2.20 5.74 29.98
N VAL A 283 -2.72 5.31 28.82
CA VAL A 283 -4.07 5.60 28.34
C VAL A 283 -5.07 4.98 29.31
N SER A 284 -5.33 5.68 30.42
CA SER A 284 -6.56 5.61 31.19
C SER A 284 -6.91 7.06 31.48
N ASP A 285 -8.18 7.40 31.27
CA ASP A 285 -8.81 8.67 31.62
C ASP A 285 -8.66 9.81 30.59
N ARG A 286 -9.22 9.57 29.40
CA ARG A 286 -10.11 10.58 28.81
C ARG A 286 -11.23 9.90 28.04
N ALA A 287 -12.39 9.85 28.70
CA ALA A 287 -13.67 9.45 28.14
C ALA A 287 -14.01 10.32 26.93
N VAL A 288 -13.81 9.77 25.73
CA VAL A 288 -14.45 10.24 24.50
C VAL A 288 -15.86 9.65 24.48
N SER A 289 -16.84 10.49 24.21
CA SER A 289 -18.28 10.21 24.26
C SER A 289 -18.68 8.92 23.52
N LEU A 290 -18.93 7.86 24.28
CA LEU A 290 -19.36 6.50 23.91
C LEU A 290 -20.83 6.41 23.42
N LYS A 291 -21.32 7.36 22.61
CA LYS A 291 -22.72 7.32 22.13
C LYS A 291 -22.93 6.95 20.67
N GLU A 292 -21.90 6.91 19.82
CA GLU A 292 -22.06 6.55 18.41
C GLU A 292 -21.60 5.11 18.08
N GLU A 293 -20.64 4.55 18.83
CA GLU A 293 -20.18 3.16 18.64
C GLU A 293 -21.14 2.09 19.20
N GLN A 294 -21.98 2.44 20.18
CA GLN A 294 -22.86 1.46 20.85
C GLN A 294 -24.15 1.15 20.05
N ILE A 295 -24.50 1.96 19.05
CA ILE A 295 -25.63 1.67 18.15
C ILE A 295 -25.22 0.66 17.06
N PHE A 296 -23.93 0.61 16.69
CA PHE A 296 -23.45 -0.23 15.59
C PHE A 296 -23.28 -1.71 15.95
N ASN A 297 -23.01 -2.02 17.23
CA ASN A 297 -22.75 -3.38 17.68
C ASN A 297 -24.00 -4.21 18.02
N ARG A 298 -25.20 -3.62 18.07
CA ARG A 298 -26.40 -4.34 18.55
C ARG A 298 -27.26 -5.00 17.46
N THR A 299 -27.00 -4.75 16.18
CA THR A 299 -27.74 -5.38 15.08
C THR A 299 -26.98 -6.55 14.44
N PHE A 300 -25.74 -6.81 14.85
CA PHE A 300 -24.93 -7.91 14.33
C PHE A 300 -25.19 -9.23 15.06
N ARG A 301 -26.30 -9.88 14.72
CA ARG A 301 -26.39 -11.34 14.82
C ARG A 301 -27.32 -11.88 13.75
N THR A 302 -26.71 -12.42 12.69
CA THR A 302 -27.09 -13.59 11.87
C THR A 302 -26.78 -13.37 10.39
N GLN A 303 -25.62 -13.87 9.94
CA GLN A 303 -25.47 -14.48 8.61
C GLN A 303 -24.14 -15.21 8.57
N THR A 304 -24.21 -16.51 8.30
CA THR A 304 -23.05 -17.40 8.34
C THR A 304 -22.26 -17.35 7.03
N GLN A 305 -20.97 -17.69 7.11
CA GLN A 305 -19.99 -17.69 6.00
C GLN A 305 -20.47 -18.47 4.75
N SER A 306 -21.32 -19.48 4.95
CA SER A 306 -21.97 -20.27 3.88
C SER A 306 -22.96 -19.45 3.04
N GLU A 307 -23.68 -18.51 3.64
CA GLU A 307 -24.65 -17.67 2.92
C GLU A 307 -23.95 -16.58 2.08
N ARG A 308 -22.76 -16.15 2.50
CA ARG A 308 -21.93 -15.17 1.77
C ARG A 308 -21.34 -15.75 0.48
N ALA A 309 -20.81 -16.97 0.52
CA ALA A 309 -20.31 -17.67 -0.66
C ALA A 309 -21.41 -17.98 -1.68
N LYS A 310 -22.63 -18.27 -1.20
CA LYS A 310 -23.80 -18.55 -2.05
C LYS A 310 -24.29 -17.29 -2.78
N ARG A 311 -24.31 -16.12 -2.12
CA ARG A 311 -24.64 -14.83 -2.76
C ARG A 311 -23.61 -14.41 -3.80
N TYR A 312 -22.33 -14.61 -3.51
CA TYR A 312 -21.27 -14.31 -4.47
C TYR A 312 -21.38 -15.15 -5.74
N ARG A 313 -21.71 -16.44 -5.60
CA ARG A 313 -21.91 -17.36 -6.73
C ARG A 313 -23.19 -17.05 -7.52
N GLN A 314 -24.30 -16.71 -6.85
CA GLN A 314 -25.55 -16.29 -7.49
C GLN A 314 -25.40 -14.95 -8.23
N HIS A 315 -24.63 -14.02 -7.68
CA HIS A 315 -24.33 -12.74 -8.33
C HIS A 315 -23.45 -12.92 -9.57
N TYR A 316 -22.50 -13.86 -9.53
CA TYR A 316 -21.68 -14.25 -10.68
C TYR A 316 -22.50 -14.86 -11.83
N GLU A 317 -23.48 -15.71 -11.53
CA GLU A 317 -24.43 -16.24 -12.54
C GLU A 317 -25.30 -15.12 -13.13
N THR A 318 -25.73 -14.18 -12.30
CA THR A 318 -26.52 -13.00 -12.74
C THR A 318 -25.72 -12.08 -13.67
N LEU A 319 -24.40 -11.92 -13.42
CA LEU A 319 -23.48 -11.16 -14.28
C LEU A 319 -23.28 -11.81 -15.65
N PHE A 320 -23.21 -13.14 -15.69
CA PHE A 320 -23.10 -13.90 -16.94
C PHE A 320 -24.38 -13.75 -17.80
N ASP A 321 -25.55 -13.78 -17.16
CA ASP A 321 -26.84 -13.63 -17.84
C ASP A 321 -27.11 -12.18 -18.29
N THR A 322 -26.66 -11.17 -17.54
CA THR A 322 -26.86 -9.75 -17.88
C THR A 322 -25.92 -9.24 -18.97
N LEU A 323 -24.74 -9.84 -19.15
CA LEU A 323 -23.77 -9.44 -20.17
C LEU A 323 -23.88 -10.25 -21.48
N SER A 324 -24.62 -11.36 -21.47
CA SER A 324 -24.91 -12.19 -22.66
C SER A 324 -25.65 -11.47 -23.81
N PRO A 325 -26.63 -10.56 -23.57
CA PRO A 325 -27.36 -9.86 -24.64
C PRO A 325 -26.52 -8.83 -25.41
N TYR A 326 -25.37 -8.40 -24.86
CA TYR A 326 -24.49 -7.41 -25.47
C TYR A 326 -23.41 -8.02 -26.39
N GLY A 327 -23.52 -9.32 -26.70
CA GLY A 327 -22.65 -10.00 -27.66
C GLY A 327 -21.24 -10.34 -27.15
N PHE A 328 -21.01 -10.27 -25.84
CA PHE A 328 -19.69 -10.55 -25.24
C PHE A 328 -19.38 -12.05 -25.06
N PHE A 329 -20.34 -12.96 -25.28
CA PHE A 329 -20.15 -14.41 -25.18
C PHE A 329 -20.91 -15.17 -26.28
N PRO A 330 -20.30 -16.16 -26.97
CA PRO A 330 -20.99 -16.95 -27.98
C PRO A 330 -22.01 -17.90 -27.35
N HIS A 331 -23.22 -17.97 -27.93
CA HIS A 331 -24.28 -18.89 -27.53
C HIS A 331 -23.85 -20.36 -27.75
N GLY A 332 -23.36 -20.99 -26.68
CA GLY A 332 -23.21 -22.44 -26.60
C GLY A 332 -24.40 -23.06 -25.87
N GLN A 333 -25.48 -23.36 -26.58
CA GLN A 333 -26.47 -24.31 -26.07
C GLN A 333 -25.77 -25.65 -25.85
N ASN A 334 -25.57 -26.06 -24.61
CA ASN A 334 -25.43 -27.47 -24.28
C ASN A 334 -26.23 -27.81 -23.03
N LYS A 335 -27.13 -28.76 -23.24
CA LYS A 335 -28.15 -29.26 -22.34
C LYS A 335 -27.57 -29.60 -20.96
N ARG A 336 -28.14 -28.99 -19.92
CA ARG A 336 -28.14 -29.55 -18.57
C ARG A 336 -28.89 -30.89 -18.63
N ASN A 337 -28.19 -31.99 -18.39
CA ASN A 337 -28.82 -33.25 -18.00
C ASN A 337 -28.38 -33.62 -16.58
N THR A 338 -29.40 -33.83 -15.75
CA THR A 338 -29.44 -34.20 -14.34
C THR A 338 -29.31 -35.71 -14.12
N HIS A 339 -28.54 -36.12 -13.08
CA HIS A 339 -28.48 -37.44 -12.39
C HIS A 339 -28.10 -38.68 -13.25
N VAL A 340 -27.36 -39.72 -12.81
CA VAL A 340 -27.32 -40.50 -11.54
C VAL A 340 -25.92 -41.21 -11.36
N PRO A 341 -25.64 -42.15 -10.41
CA PRO A 341 -24.39 -42.20 -9.62
C PRO A 341 -23.47 -43.41 -9.94
N GLY A 342 -22.21 -43.39 -9.47
CA GLY A 342 -21.31 -44.55 -9.57
C GLY A 342 -20.09 -44.44 -8.64
N LYS A 343 -19.84 -45.50 -7.86
CA LYS A 343 -18.84 -45.64 -6.80
C LYS A 343 -17.44 -46.09 -7.30
N ALA A 344 -16.43 -45.68 -6.52
CA ALA A 344 -15.10 -46.30 -6.25
C ALA A 344 -14.05 -46.25 -7.39
N GLN A 345 -12.74 -46.04 -7.19
CA GLN A 345 -11.77 -46.38 -6.13
C GLN A 345 -10.66 -45.31 -6.05
N THR A 346 -10.42 -44.65 -4.91
CA THR A 346 -9.30 -44.86 -3.95
C THR A 346 -7.88 -44.92 -4.53
N GLY A 347 -7.20 -43.78 -4.39
CA GLY A 347 -5.75 -43.60 -4.46
C GLY A 347 -5.40 -42.21 -3.91
N LEU A 348 -5.95 -41.85 -2.75
CA LEU A 348 -5.63 -40.61 -2.04
C LEU A 348 -4.48 -40.94 -1.07
N GLU A 349 -3.28 -40.48 -1.38
CA GLU A 349 -2.31 -40.18 -0.32
C GLU A 349 -3.00 -39.18 0.62
N SER A 350 -3.02 -39.49 1.92
CA SER A 350 -3.56 -38.54 2.90
C SER A 350 -2.66 -37.30 2.95
N ASP A 351 -3.25 -36.14 3.23
CA ASP A 351 -2.53 -34.87 3.37
C ASP A 351 -1.37 -34.94 4.38
N GLU A 352 -1.42 -35.89 5.33
CA GLU A 352 -0.34 -36.19 6.27
C GLU A 352 0.89 -36.84 5.62
N SER A 353 0.70 -37.72 4.64
CA SER A 353 1.79 -38.33 3.85
C SER A 353 2.53 -37.28 3.02
N LEU A 354 1.78 -36.36 2.41
CA LEU A 354 2.33 -35.25 1.63
C LEU A 354 3.06 -34.24 2.53
N ALA A 355 2.50 -33.94 3.71
CA ALA A 355 3.14 -33.06 4.69
C ALA A 355 4.44 -33.64 5.25
N ALA A 356 4.48 -34.96 5.50
CA ALA A 356 5.69 -35.65 5.96
C ALA A 356 6.79 -35.65 4.89
N GLN A 357 6.44 -35.88 3.62
CA GLN A 357 7.40 -35.81 2.51
C GLN A 357 7.96 -34.39 2.28
N LEU A 358 7.13 -33.36 2.45
CA LEU A 358 7.56 -31.96 2.38
C LEU A 358 8.49 -31.59 3.54
N GLN A 359 8.21 -32.04 4.75
CA GLN A 359 9.11 -31.83 5.90
C GLN A 359 10.43 -32.56 5.73
N GLU A 360 10.44 -33.79 5.20
CA GLU A 360 11.69 -34.53 4.95
C GLU A 360 12.52 -33.90 3.82
N ALA A 361 11.87 -33.35 2.78
CA ALA A 361 12.54 -32.61 1.71
C ALA A 361 13.18 -31.30 2.22
N GLU A 362 12.51 -30.58 3.11
CA GLU A 362 13.03 -29.38 3.76
C GLU A 362 14.23 -29.71 4.67
N LEU A 363 14.16 -30.83 5.40
CA LEU A 363 15.25 -31.28 6.29
C LEU A 363 16.51 -31.66 5.51
N ARG A 364 16.37 -32.31 4.34
CA ARG A 364 17.49 -32.67 3.46
C ARG A 364 18.14 -31.45 2.83
N ARG A 365 17.39 -30.36 2.61
CA ARG A 365 17.90 -29.08 2.08
C ARG A 365 18.70 -28.28 3.12
N ILE A 366 18.52 -28.57 4.41
CA ILE A 366 19.24 -27.90 5.50
C ILE A 366 20.54 -28.64 5.85
N LEU A 367 20.64 -29.92 5.50
CA LEU A 367 21.76 -30.80 5.85
C LEU A 367 22.79 -31.01 4.72
N PHE A 368 22.55 -30.47 3.53
CA PHE A 368 23.47 -30.41 2.38
C PHE A 368 23.42 -29.01 1.78
#